data_AF-A0A6L5FN70-F1
#
_entry.id   AF-A0A6L5FN70-F1
#
_cell.length_a   1.000
_cell.length_b   1.000
_cell.length_c   1.000
_cell.angle_alpha   90.00
_cell.angle_beta   90.00
_cell.angle_gamma   90.00
#
_symmetry.space_group_name_H-M   'P 1'
#
loop_
_entity.id
_entity.type
_entity.pdbx_description
1 polymer ?
#
loop_
_entity_poly.entity_id
_entity_poly.type
_entity_poly.pdbx_seq_one_letter_code
_entity_poly.pdbx_strand_id
1 'polypeptide(L)'
;MTAILQRTTFTTSRLLDFASEKELVAQTGHRREHWPYVILKELVDNAIDAAEEAGIAPIVEVTFDESGITVTDNAPGLPPEVVPDILDFSVRVSSREAYVSPTRGAQGNALKTIIAMPYVIDGDRGEVEIEARGVRHLIEMRVDRIRQEPVVAHATESADRKNGTLVRVRFPVSACSIPEDGRAHFLQIASAYGWLNPHLRLKVTLFGEVAVDVEPTDPNWSKWKPSDPTSPHWYDAERLERLIAGYLNHDADAGRARLVREFVAEFRGLSGTAKQKVVLDATGLARAPLSGLINGNGFDRGKVTALLASMWEHSKPVKPKLLGIIGREHFEKKFTAAGCEMESFDHKKVLDTTDGIPWIVETAFGWCPDAKRRVLVTGVNWSPGIINPFRELGRFGKSLDTVLSQQRANAAEPVIVVLHMTCPRVEYTDRGKSAVVVRS
;
A
#
# COMPACT_ATOMS: atom_id res chain seq x y z
N MET A 1 54.33 30.05 -10.60
CA MET A 1 53.76 29.29 -9.46
C MET A 1 52.41 28.77 -9.91
N THR A 2 52.21 27.45 -9.88
CA THR A 2 50.93 26.81 -10.18
C THR A 2 49.97 27.03 -9.00
N ALA A 3 48.77 27.52 -9.27
CA ALA A 3 47.78 27.77 -8.23
C ALA A 3 47.42 26.44 -7.52
N ILE A 4 47.55 26.43 -6.19
CA ILE A 4 47.15 25.30 -5.36
C ILE A 4 45.67 25.47 -5.02
N LEU A 5 44.83 24.56 -5.50
CA LEU A 5 43.41 24.54 -5.20
C LEU A 5 43.18 24.19 -3.72
N GLN A 6 42.66 25.14 -2.95
CA GLN A 6 42.12 24.90 -1.62
C GLN A 6 40.71 24.30 -1.77
N ARG A 7 40.50 23.09 -1.24
CA ARG A 7 39.19 22.42 -1.30
C ARG A 7 38.24 23.02 -0.27
N THR A 8 37.02 23.34 -0.72
CA THR A 8 35.93 23.79 0.15
C THR A 8 34.97 22.63 0.42
N THR A 9 34.52 22.50 1.67
CA THR A 9 33.45 21.55 2.02
C THR A 9 32.11 22.15 1.62
N PHE A 10 31.34 21.42 0.83
CA PHE A 10 29.99 21.81 0.41
C PHE A 10 28.94 20.97 1.14
N THR A 11 27.80 21.58 1.46
CA THR A 11 26.63 20.92 2.04
C THR A 11 25.51 20.90 1.01
N THR A 12 24.85 19.76 0.87
CA THR A 12 23.73 19.58 -0.07
C THR A 12 22.50 19.13 0.70
N SER A 13 21.33 19.66 0.36
CA SER A 13 20.07 19.27 1.00
C SER A 13 19.72 17.81 0.71
N ARG A 14 19.29 17.08 1.74
CA ARG A 14 18.72 15.73 1.60
C ARG A 14 17.36 15.74 0.90
N LEU A 15 16.72 16.90 0.77
CA LEU A 15 15.44 17.00 0.05
C LEU A 15 15.58 16.67 -1.44
N LEU A 16 16.78 16.85 -2.03
CA LEU A 16 17.09 16.37 -3.39
C LEU A 16 16.98 14.87 -3.57
N ASP A 17 17.09 14.11 -2.48
CA ASP A 17 16.87 12.68 -2.52
C ASP A 17 15.49 12.45 -3.18
N PHE A 18 14.47 13.25 -2.87
CA PHE A 18 13.15 13.12 -3.50
C PHE A 18 13.05 13.62 -4.95
N ALA A 19 14.08 14.26 -5.51
CA ALA A 19 14.05 14.90 -6.83
C ALA A 19 15.03 14.27 -7.85
N SER A 20 15.51 13.05 -7.59
CA SER A 20 16.40 12.33 -8.51
C SER A 20 15.83 10.97 -8.92
N GLU A 21 16.12 10.54 -10.16
CA GLU A 21 15.68 9.23 -10.64
C GLU A 21 16.23 8.10 -9.77
N LYS A 22 17.51 8.14 -9.42
CA LYS A 22 18.17 7.12 -8.60
C LYS A 22 17.43 6.87 -7.29
N GLU A 23 17.04 7.94 -6.61
CA GLU A 23 16.39 7.81 -5.31
C GLU A 23 14.90 7.49 -5.45
N LEU A 24 14.19 8.02 -6.45
CA LEU A 24 12.82 7.57 -6.72
C LEU A 24 12.78 6.07 -7.06
N VAL A 25 13.78 5.54 -7.77
CA VAL A 25 13.96 4.09 -7.97
C VAL A 25 14.22 3.38 -6.64
N ALA A 26 15.05 3.93 -5.76
CA ALA A 26 15.32 3.35 -4.44
C ALA A 26 14.08 3.34 -3.52
N GLN A 27 13.25 4.38 -3.58
CA GLN A 27 12.04 4.49 -2.76
C GLN A 27 10.90 3.63 -3.29
N THR A 28 10.72 3.58 -4.62
CA THR A 28 9.64 2.82 -5.25
C THR A 28 10.01 1.38 -5.54
N GLY A 29 11.31 1.05 -5.63
CA GLY A 29 11.81 -0.23 -6.11
C GLY A 29 11.61 -0.47 -7.61
N HIS A 30 11.15 0.53 -8.37
CA HIS A 30 10.78 0.40 -9.77
C HIS A 30 11.54 1.40 -10.64
N ARG A 31 12.00 0.94 -11.81
CA ARG A 31 12.67 1.79 -12.82
C ARG A 31 11.69 2.81 -13.40
N ARG A 32 12.23 3.87 -13.99
CA ARG A 32 11.45 4.95 -14.61
C ARG A 32 10.38 4.46 -15.60
N GLU A 33 10.69 3.44 -16.39
CA GLU A 33 9.75 2.82 -17.34
C GLU A 33 8.50 2.17 -16.67
N HIS A 34 8.59 1.85 -15.38
CA HIS A 34 7.51 1.25 -14.60
C HIS A 34 6.72 2.26 -13.75
N TRP A 35 7.13 3.52 -13.69
CA TRP A 35 6.44 4.53 -12.87
C TRP A 35 4.96 4.74 -13.21
N PRO A 36 4.50 4.63 -14.47
CA PRO A 36 3.06 4.60 -14.76
C PRO A 36 2.30 3.52 -13.96
N TYR A 37 2.91 2.34 -13.77
CA TYR A 37 2.33 1.24 -12.99
C TYR A 37 2.37 1.54 -11.49
N VAL A 38 3.41 2.22 -11.01
CA VAL A 38 3.51 2.67 -9.61
C VAL A 38 2.41 3.67 -9.31
N ILE A 39 2.21 4.68 -10.18
CA ILE A 39 1.16 5.69 -10.02
C ILE A 39 -0.23 5.02 -10.01
N LEU A 40 -0.51 4.16 -10.99
CA LEU A 40 -1.76 3.39 -11.00
C LEU A 40 -1.98 2.65 -9.69
N LYS A 41 -1.00 1.84 -9.29
CA LYS A 41 -1.13 0.95 -8.14
C LYS A 41 -1.32 1.76 -6.85
N GLU A 42 -0.46 2.73 -6.59
CA GLU A 42 -0.48 3.49 -5.34
C GLU A 42 -1.73 4.38 -5.22
N LEU A 43 -2.20 4.98 -6.32
CA LEU A 43 -3.44 5.78 -6.30
C LEU A 43 -4.69 4.91 -6.17
N VAL A 44 -4.76 3.77 -6.87
CA VAL A 44 -5.90 2.84 -6.76
C VAL A 44 -5.94 2.17 -5.38
N ASP A 45 -4.79 1.76 -4.83
CA ASP A 45 -4.71 1.23 -3.46
C ASP A 45 -5.26 2.25 -2.44
N ASN A 46 -4.83 3.52 -2.55
CA ASN A 46 -5.29 4.58 -1.65
C ASN A 46 -6.79 4.87 -1.81
N ALA A 47 -7.30 4.90 -3.04
CA ALA A 47 -8.73 5.07 -3.33
C ALA A 47 -9.58 3.96 -2.69
N ILE A 48 -9.17 2.70 -2.85
CA ILE A 48 -9.87 1.56 -2.26
C ILE A 48 -9.81 1.61 -0.74
N ASP A 49 -8.63 1.86 -0.17
CA ASP A 49 -8.49 1.92 1.29
C ASP A 49 -9.35 3.05 1.89
N ALA A 50 -9.41 4.23 1.24
CA ALA A 50 -10.22 5.35 1.70
C ALA A 50 -11.72 5.05 1.70
N ALA A 51 -12.22 4.33 0.69
CA ALA A 51 -13.61 3.87 0.64
C ALA A 51 -13.89 2.81 1.73
N GLU A 52 -12.98 1.85 1.93
CA GLU A 52 -13.13 0.81 2.94
C GLU A 52 -13.15 1.37 4.38
N GLU A 53 -12.30 2.35 4.67
CA GLU A 53 -12.24 3.10 5.93
C GLU A 53 -13.55 3.87 6.19
N ALA A 54 -14.17 4.41 5.14
CA ALA A 54 -15.48 5.05 5.20
C ALA A 54 -16.65 4.04 5.26
N GLY A 55 -16.37 2.74 5.13
CA GLY A 55 -17.39 1.69 5.19
C GLY A 55 -18.26 1.57 3.94
N ILE A 56 -17.80 2.08 2.79
CA ILE A 56 -18.52 2.03 1.51
C ILE A 56 -17.80 1.13 0.50
N ALA A 57 -18.52 0.62 -0.49
CA ALA A 57 -17.92 -0.10 -1.60
C ALA A 57 -17.15 0.88 -2.52
N PRO A 58 -15.91 0.55 -2.91
CA PRO A 58 -15.08 1.42 -3.72
C PRO A 58 -15.57 1.47 -5.16
N ILE A 59 -15.71 2.69 -5.66
CA ILE A 59 -15.90 3.00 -7.08
C ILE A 59 -14.67 3.81 -7.49
N VAL A 60 -13.88 3.25 -8.40
CA VAL A 60 -12.64 3.87 -8.88
C VAL A 60 -12.70 4.02 -10.39
N GLU A 61 -12.38 5.21 -10.87
CA GLU A 61 -12.20 5.48 -12.29
C GLU A 61 -10.76 5.89 -12.55
N VAL A 62 -10.16 5.30 -13.57
CA VAL A 62 -8.80 5.59 -14.02
C VAL A 62 -8.89 6.09 -15.45
N THR A 63 -8.27 7.23 -15.73
CA THR A 63 -8.06 7.73 -17.10
C THR A 63 -6.58 7.81 -17.38
N PHE A 64 -6.16 7.26 -18.52
CA PHE A 64 -4.81 7.38 -19.03
C PHE A 64 -4.85 7.93 -20.46
N ASP A 65 -4.42 9.17 -20.63
CA ASP A 65 -4.45 9.89 -21.91
C ASP A 65 -3.23 10.84 -22.05
N GLU A 66 -3.26 11.75 -23.03
CA GLU A 66 -2.18 12.70 -23.29
C GLU A 66 -1.89 13.63 -22.09
N SER A 67 -2.85 13.82 -21.19
CA SER A 67 -2.70 14.65 -19.99
C SER A 67 -2.00 13.92 -18.85
N GLY A 68 -1.88 12.59 -18.90
CA GLY A 68 -1.25 11.75 -17.90
C GLY A 68 -2.20 10.72 -17.30
N ILE A 69 -2.01 10.42 -16.02
CA ILE A 69 -2.85 9.44 -15.29
C ILE A 69 -3.72 10.18 -14.28
N THR A 70 -5.03 10.00 -14.40
CA THR A 70 -6.02 10.52 -13.46
C THR A 70 -6.69 9.35 -12.75
N VAL A 71 -6.75 9.37 -11.43
CA VAL A 71 -7.54 8.42 -10.62
C VAL A 71 -8.57 9.19 -9.82
N THR A 72 -9.82 8.74 -9.87
CA THR A 72 -10.92 9.31 -9.09
C THR A 72 -11.64 8.24 -8.30
N ASP A 73 -12.06 8.58 -7.08
CA ASP A 73 -12.78 7.67 -6.20
C ASP A 73 -14.10 8.26 -5.67
N ASN A 74 -14.87 7.44 -4.95
CA ASN A 74 -16.10 7.81 -4.26
C ASN A 74 -15.96 7.94 -2.73
N ALA A 75 -14.74 7.97 -2.19
CA ALA A 75 -14.47 8.06 -0.77
C ALA A 75 -14.82 9.47 -0.21
N PRO A 76 -14.66 9.75 1.10
CA PRO A 76 -14.96 11.07 1.67
C PRO A 76 -14.07 12.23 1.18
N GLY A 77 -13.04 11.95 0.38
CA GLY A 77 -12.06 12.93 -0.08
C GLY A 77 -10.98 13.25 0.95
N LEU A 78 -9.77 13.53 0.45
CA LEU A 78 -8.64 14.00 1.25
C LEU A 78 -8.96 15.37 1.90
N PRO A 79 -8.75 15.56 3.22
CA PRO A 79 -8.91 16.88 3.83
C PRO A 79 -7.91 17.91 3.26
N PRO A 80 -8.34 19.12 2.88
CA PRO A 80 -7.45 20.13 2.30
C PRO A 80 -6.25 20.50 3.17
N GLU A 81 -6.42 20.46 4.49
CA GLU A 81 -5.39 20.73 5.49
C GLU A 81 -4.27 19.67 5.54
N VAL A 82 -4.52 18.46 5.03
CA VAL A 82 -3.52 17.38 4.98
C VAL A 82 -2.60 17.51 3.75
N VAL A 83 -3.04 18.20 2.70
CA VAL A 83 -2.25 18.36 1.46
C VAL A 83 -0.91 19.05 1.72
N PRO A 84 -0.82 20.18 2.47
CA PRO A 84 0.46 20.78 2.84
C PRO A 84 1.44 19.82 3.53
N ASP A 85 0.96 18.96 4.44
CA ASP A 85 1.81 17.98 5.16
C ASP A 85 2.39 16.90 4.23
N ILE A 86 1.65 16.56 3.18
CA ILE A 86 2.14 15.69 2.11
C ILE A 86 3.26 16.38 1.32
N LEU A 87 3.16 17.70 1.11
CA LEU A 87 4.17 18.49 0.38
C LEU A 87 5.41 18.81 1.22
N ASP A 88 5.40 18.57 2.53
CA ASP A 88 6.58 18.73 3.36
C ASP A 88 7.54 17.53 3.16
N PHE A 89 8.47 17.65 2.21
CA PHE A 89 9.47 16.62 1.91
C PHE A 89 10.50 16.39 3.04
N SER A 90 10.50 17.22 4.11
CA SER A 90 11.43 17.07 5.24
C SER A 90 10.99 16.02 6.25
N VAL A 91 9.70 15.71 6.30
CA VAL A 91 9.10 14.76 7.23
C VAL A 91 8.58 13.52 6.51
N ARG A 92 8.33 12.44 7.24
CA ARG A 92 7.60 11.28 6.72
C ARG A 92 6.25 11.20 7.43
N VAL A 93 5.18 11.27 6.66
CA VAL A 93 3.80 11.24 7.19
C VAL A 93 3.18 9.91 6.80
N SER A 94 2.74 9.11 7.77
CA SER A 94 2.07 7.84 7.51
C SER A 94 1.07 7.54 8.61
N SER A 95 -0.18 7.25 8.24
CA SER A 95 -1.21 6.77 9.17
C SER A 95 -1.14 5.26 9.39
N ARG A 96 -0.27 4.53 8.68
CA ARG A 96 -0.28 3.05 8.63
C ARG A 96 1.06 2.39 8.96
N GLU A 97 2.18 3.10 8.81
CA GLU A 97 3.52 2.49 8.89
C GLU A 97 3.85 1.87 10.24
N ALA A 98 3.44 2.52 11.33
CA ALA A 98 3.73 2.05 12.68
C ALA A 98 2.86 0.84 13.08
N TYR A 99 1.73 0.63 12.41
CA TYR A 99 0.78 -0.42 12.72
C TYR A 99 1.11 -1.71 11.97
N VAL A 100 0.88 -2.85 12.62
CA VAL A 100 0.89 -4.15 11.94
C VAL A 100 -0.55 -4.52 11.60
N SER A 101 -0.88 -4.56 10.30
CA SER A 101 -2.22 -4.90 9.80
C SER A 101 -2.17 -5.32 8.33
N PRO A 102 -3.13 -6.14 7.85
CA PRO A 102 -3.17 -6.59 6.45
C PRO A 102 -3.66 -5.47 5.53
N THR A 103 -2.84 -4.45 5.29
CA THR A 103 -3.15 -3.27 4.47
C THR A 103 -2.43 -3.30 3.13
N ARG A 104 -2.96 -2.58 2.13
CA ARG A 104 -2.36 -2.44 0.78
C ARG A 104 -1.10 -1.59 0.84
N GLY A 105 -1.21 -0.38 1.40
CA GLY A 105 -0.12 0.58 1.60
C GLY A 105 0.45 0.57 3.03
N ALA A 106 1.77 0.49 3.18
CA ALA A 106 2.44 0.42 4.49
C ALA A 106 3.48 1.54 4.72
N GLN A 107 3.97 2.23 3.69
CA GLN A 107 5.16 3.08 3.80
C GLN A 107 4.86 4.58 3.94
N GLY A 108 3.62 5.04 3.74
CA GLY A 108 3.21 6.46 3.86
C GLY A 108 3.89 7.46 2.92
N ASN A 109 4.81 7.03 2.06
CA ASN A 109 5.62 7.91 1.23
C ASN A 109 5.17 7.96 -0.25
N ALA A 110 4.12 7.22 -0.60
CA ALA A 110 3.71 7.01 -1.98
C ALA A 110 3.33 8.32 -2.69
N LEU A 111 2.59 9.20 -2.04
CA LEU A 111 2.15 10.44 -2.68
C LEU A 111 3.31 11.41 -2.91
N LYS A 112 4.34 11.40 -2.03
CA LYS A 112 5.56 12.22 -2.20
C LYS A 112 6.36 11.79 -3.42
N THR A 113 6.55 10.48 -3.61
CA THR A 113 7.22 9.97 -4.81
C THR A 113 6.42 10.28 -6.06
N ILE A 114 5.08 10.15 -6.01
CA ILE A 114 4.19 10.50 -7.13
C ILE A 114 4.30 11.98 -7.51
N ILE A 115 4.38 12.89 -6.53
CA ILE A 115 4.54 14.34 -6.80
C ILE A 115 5.86 14.64 -7.52
N ALA A 116 6.92 13.91 -7.18
CA ALA A 116 8.24 14.13 -7.77
C ALA A 116 8.45 13.46 -9.14
N MET A 117 7.73 12.36 -9.43
CA MET A 117 7.89 11.61 -10.69
C MET A 117 7.74 12.47 -11.94
N PRO A 118 6.69 13.31 -12.10
CA PRO A 118 6.55 14.20 -13.26
C PRO A 118 7.77 15.09 -13.47
N TYR A 119 8.29 15.69 -12.40
CA TYR A 119 9.46 16.56 -12.47
C TYR A 119 10.70 15.80 -12.95
N VAL A 120 10.94 14.61 -12.41
CA VAL A 120 12.11 13.80 -12.82
C VAL A 120 11.98 13.30 -14.27
N ILE A 121 10.75 13.06 -14.73
CA ILE A 121 10.50 12.70 -16.13
C ILE A 121 10.75 13.89 -17.07
N ASP A 122 10.27 15.08 -16.71
CA ASP A 122 10.41 16.32 -17.51
C ASP A 122 11.86 16.82 -17.52
N GLY A 123 12.45 16.96 -16.33
CA GLY A 123 13.73 17.61 -16.08
C GLY A 123 13.64 19.12 -15.82
N ASP A 124 12.48 19.76 -16.07
CA ASP A 124 12.24 21.18 -15.73
C ASP A 124 11.16 21.37 -14.67
N ARG A 125 9.96 20.80 -14.87
CA ARG A 125 8.80 20.98 -14.00
C ARG A 125 7.98 19.70 -13.86
N GLY A 126 7.35 19.50 -12.71
CA GLY A 126 6.41 18.42 -12.48
C GLY A 126 5.09 18.95 -11.98
N GLU A 127 3.97 18.45 -12.50
CA GLU A 127 2.65 18.96 -12.15
C GLU A 127 1.75 17.82 -11.65
N VAL A 128 1.14 18.03 -10.48
CA VAL A 128 0.12 17.16 -9.89
C VAL A 128 -1.07 18.00 -9.46
N GLU A 129 -2.27 17.51 -9.73
CA GLU A 129 -3.51 18.13 -9.27
C GLU A 129 -4.21 17.18 -8.31
N ILE A 130 -4.66 17.72 -7.18
CA ILE A 130 -5.50 17.00 -6.22
C ILE A 130 -6.79 17.78 -6.04
N GLU A 131 -7.94 17.16 -6.29
CA GLU A 131 -9.24 17.79 -6.09
C GLU A 131 -10.08 16.95 -5.12
N ALA A 132 -10.44 17.54 -3.98
CA ALA A 132 -11.25 16.90 -2.94
C ALA A 132 -11.95 17.95 -2.07
N ARG A 133 -13.12 17.61 -1.52
CA ARG A 133 -13.87 18.44 -0.56
C ARG A 133 -14.08 19.89 -0.98
N GLY A 134 -14.26 20.12 -2.28
CA GLY A 134 -14.50 21.42 -2.88
C GLY A 134 -13.26 22.29 -3.07
N VAL A 135 -12.06 21.73 -2.92
CA VAL A 135 -10.79 22.42 -3.12
C VAL A 135 -9.98 21.68 -4.18
N ARG A 136 -9.46 22.42 -5.15
CA ARG A 136 -8.45 21.95 -6.10
C ARG A 136 -7.09 22.49 -5.68
N HIS A 137 -6.15 21.59 -5.44
CA HIS A 137 -4.75 21.89 -5.17
C HIS A 137 -3.95 21.69 -6.45
N LEU A 138 -3.30 22.76 -6.91
CA LEU A 138 -2.37 22.75 -8.02
C LEU A 138 -0.96 22.72 -7.44
N ILE A 139 -0.24 21.62 -7.70
CA ILE A 139 1.08 21.36 -7.14
C ILE A 139 2.07 21.34 -8.30
N GLU A 140 3.00 22.31 -8.30
CA GLU A 140 4.11 22.36 -9.24
C GLU A 140 5.42 22.12 -8.50
N MET A 141 6.15 21.08 -8.87
CA MET A 141 7.48 20.78 -8.33
C MET A 141 8.57 21.19 -9.32
N ARG A 142 9.57 21.91 -8.81
CA ARG A 142 10.83 22.25 -9.48
C ARG A 142 12.00 21.97 -8.54
N VAL A 143 13.22 22.13 -9.05
CA VAL A 143 14.44 22.15 -8.21
C VAL A 143 15.17 23.47 -8.46
N ASP A 144 15.50 24.18 -7.38
CA ASP A 144 16.48 25.27 -7.42
C ASP A 144 17.85 24.64 -7.74
N ARG A 145 18.32 24.78 -8.97
CA ARG A 145 19.57 24.15 -9.42
C ARG A 145 20.83 24.76 -8.79
N ILE A 146 20.74 25.94 -8.18
CA ILE A 146 21.87 26.58 -7.49
C ILE A 146 21.93 26.07 -6.06
N ARG A 147 20.82 26.16 -5.33
CA ARG A 147 20.74 25.66 -3.94
C ARG A 147 20.68 24.15 -3.86
N GLN A 148 20.32 23.50 -4.97
CA GLN A 148 20.07 22.07 -5.04
C GLN A 148 19.00 21.68 -4.01
N GLU A 149 17.81 22.26 -4.14
CA GLU A 149 16.67 22.05 -3.23
C GLU A 149 15.35 21.95 -4.02
N PRO A 150 14.43 21.02 -3.68
CA PRO A 150 13.09 21.03 -4.21
C PRO A 150 12.34 22.30 -3.85
N VAL A 151 11.68 22.89 -4.83
CA VAL A 151 10.75 24.00 -4.64
C VAL A 151 9.39 23.52 -5.10
N VAL A 152 8.44 23.47 -4.17
CA VAL A 152 7.06 23.05 -4.43
C VAL A 152 6.17 24.28 -4.35
N ALA A 153 5.70 24.73 -5.50
CA ALA A 153 4.66 25.74 -5.56
C ALA A 153 3.30 25.07 -5.35
N HIS A 154 2.49 25.64 -4.45
CA HIS A 154 1.18 25.14 -4.09
C HIS A 154 0.17 26.27 -4.18
N ALA A 155 -0.82 26.10 -5.06
CA ALA A 155 -1.96 26.99 -5.17
C ALA A 155 -3.25 26.23 -4.91
N THR A 156 -4.28 26.94 -4.43
CA THR A 156 -5.60 26.38 -4.18
C THR A 156 -6.69 27.18 -4.89
N GLU A 157 -7.67 26.45 -5.41
CA GLU A 157 -8.83 27.01 -6.11
C GLU A 157 -10.11 26.32 -5.61
N SER A 158 -11.25 26.99 -5.75
CA SER A 158 -12.55 26.37 -5.50
C SER A 158 -12.86 25.31 -6.55
N ALA A 159 -13.40 24.17 -6.12
CA ALA A 159 -13.81 23.09 -6.99
C ALA A 159 -15.22 22.58 -6.67
N ASP A 160 -15.84 21.96 -7.68
CA ASP A 160 -17.20 21.43 -7.58
C ASP A 160 -17.25 20.06 -6.90
N ARG A 161 -16.15 19.28 -6.96
CA ARG A 161 -16.10 17.94 -6.37
C ARG A 161 -16.24 17.99 -4.85
N LYS A 162 -17.41 17.58 -4.34
CA LYS A 162 -17.67 17.46 -2.90
C LYS A 162 -17.35 16.08 -2.34
N ASN A 163 -17.55 15.03 -3.14
CA ASN A 163 -17.29 13.65 -2.76
C ASN A 163 -16.15 13.07 -3.60
N GLY A 164 -15.36 12.19 -3.00
CA GLY A 164 -14.22 11.56 -3.63
C GLY A 164 -12.96 12.41 -3.63
N THR A 165 -11.85 11.77 -3.99
CA THR A 165 -10.62 12.44 -4.40
C THR A 165 -10.42 12.25 -5.90
N LEU A 166 -9.91 13.27 -6.57
CA LEU A 166 -9.28 13.15 -7.88
C LEU A 166 -7.80 13.45 -7.70
N VAL A 167 -6.94 12.58 -8.20
CA VAL A 167 -5.50 12.83 -8.32
C VAL A 167 -5.11 12.70 -9.78
N ARG A 168 -4.57 13.77 -10.35
CA ARG A 168 -4.04 13.79 -11.71
C ARG A 168 -2.54 14.02 -11.67
N VAL A 169 -1.81 13.07 -12.25
CA VAL A 169 -0.35 13.13 -12.38
C VAL A 169 -0.04 13.41 -13.84
N ARG A 170 0.47 14.62 -14.13
CA ARG A 170 0.76 15.01 -15.52
C ARG A 170 2.06 14.38 -16.00
N PHE A 171 2.04 13.84 -17.21
CA PHE A 171 3.22 13.25 -17.84
C PHE A 171 3.73 14.14 -18.98
N PRO A 172 4.98 14.65 -18.90
CA PRO A 172 5.53 15.54 -19.92
C PRO A 172 6.00 14.81 -21.18
N VAL A 173 6.42 13.55 -21.06
CA VAL A 173 6.58 12.68 -22.23
C VAL A 173 5.20 12.13 -22.54
N SER A 174 4.65 12.46 -23.71
CA SER A 174 3.31 12.04 -24.14
C SER A 174 3.07 10.59 -23.73
N ALA A 175 1.98 10.32 -23.01
CA ALA A 175 1.56 8.94 -22.69
C ALA A 175 1.53 8.04 -23.94
N CYS A 176 1.39 8.64 -25.13
CA CYS A 176 1.46 7.96 -26.41
C CYS A 176 2.83 7.31 -26.69
N SER A 177 3.90 7.75 -26.04
CA SER A 177 5.27 7.18 -26.13
C SER A 177 5.43 5.86 -25.40
N ILE A 178 4.48 5.48 -24.54
CA ILE A 178 4.49 4.17 -23.88
C ILE A 178 4.18 3.10 -24.93
N PRO A 179 5.07 2.11 -25.10
CA PRO A 179 4.87 1.02 -26.05
C PRO A 179 3.56 0.27 -25.79
N GLU A 180 3.01 -0.36 -26.83
CA GLU A 180 1.78 -1.15 -26.75
C GLU A 180 1.84 -2.21 -25.63
N ASP A 181 2.97 -2.90 -25.49
CA ASP A 181 3.21 -3.86 -24.40
C ASP A 181 3.10 -3.23 -23.01
N GLY A 182 3.56 -1.97 -22.86
CA GLY A 182 3.44 -1.24 -21.61
C GLY A 182 2.00 -0.88 -21.27
N ARG A 183 1.20 -0.51 -22.27
CA ARG A 183 -0.24 -0.28 -22.10
C ARG A 183 -0.97 -1.58 -21.74
N ALA A 184 -0.63 -2.69 -22.39
CA ALA A 184 -1.19 -4.00 -22.06
C ALA A 184 -0.87 -4.41 -20.61
N HIS A 185 0.34 -4.14 -20.13
CA HIS A 185 0.72 -4.40 -18.73
C HIS A 185 -0.02 -3.49 -17.74
N PHE A 186 -0.19 -2.21 -18.08
CA PHE A 186 -1.00 -1.27 -17.29
C PHE A 186 -2.43 -1.80 -17.12
N LEU A 187 -3.07 -2.22 -18.21
CA LEU A 187 -4.42 -2.78 -18.20
C LEU A 187 -4.50 -4.11 -17.46
N GLN A 188 -3.45 -4.93 -17.52
CA GLN A 188 -3.37 -6.18 -16.75
C GLN A 188 -3.36 -5.90 -15.24
N ILE A 189 -2.55 -4.94 -14.77
CA ILE A 189 -2.52 -4.55 -13.35
C ILE A 189 -3.86 -3.97 -12.92
N ALA A 190 -4.43 -3.07 -13.72
CA ALA A 190 -5.74 -2.49 -13.41
C ALA A 190 -6.81 -3.58 -13.32
N SER A 191 -6.86 -4.49 -14.29
CA SER A 191 -7.80 -5.61 -14.29
C SER A 191 -7.62 -6.52 -13.08
N ALA A 192 -6.38 -6.76 -12.64
CA ALA A 192 -6.06 -7.59 -11.48
C ALA A 192 -6.72 -7.07 -10.18
N TYR A 193 -6.94 -5.77 -10.03
CA TYR A 193 -7.73 -5.24 -8.90
C TYR A 193 -9.13 -5.84 -8.87
N GLY A 194 -9.77 -5.99 -10.03
CA GLY A 194 -11.10 -6.59 -10.14
C GLY A 194 -11.16 -8.05 -9.70
N TRP A 195 -10.07 -8.81 -9.85
CA TRP A 195 -9.93 -10.20 -9.40
C TRP A 195 -9.63 -10.34 -7.91
N LEU A 196 -9.03 -9.30 -7.32
CA LEU A 196 -8.59 -9.32 -5.93
C LEU A 196 -9.58 -8.61 -5.00
N ASN A 197 -10.53 -7.84 -5.52
CA ASN A 197 -11.43 -7.00 -4.73
C ASN A 197 -12.89 -7.25 -5.15
N PRO A 198 -13.61 -8.18 -4.49
CA PRO A 198 -14.98 -8.56 -4.89
C PRO A 198 -16.01 -7.43 -4.91
N HIS A 199 -15.79 -6.39 -4.11
CA HIS A 199 -16.64 -5.24 -3.91
C HIS A 199 -16.28 -4.03 -4.80
N LEU A 200 -15.22 -4.13 -5.60
CA LEU A 200 -14.72 -3.02 -6.42
C LEU A 200 -15.49 -2.86 -7.72
N ARG A 201 -15.98 -1.63 -7.95
CA ARG A 201 -16.30 -1.11 -9.28
C ARG A 201 -15.07 -0.39 -9.82
N LEU A 202 -14.53 -0.85 -10.96
CA LEU A 202 -13.38 -0.21 -11.60
C LEU A 202 -13.68 0.06 -13.07
N LYS A 203 -13.43 1.29 -13.51
CA LYS A 203 -13.46 1.67 -14.92
C LYS A 203 -12.12 2.26 -15.33
N VAL A 204 -11.53 1.78 -16.42
CA VAL A 204 -10.28 2.32 -16.98
C VAL A 204 -10.54 2.80 -18.40
N THR A 205 -10.30 4.08 -18.63
CA THR A 205 -10.37 4.71 -19.95
C THR A 205 -8.96 4.99 -20.44
N LEU A 206 -8.60 4.47 -21.61
CA LEU A 206 -7.30 4.64 -22.23
C LEU A 206 -7.49 5.41 -23.54
N PHE A 207 -6.94 6.62 -23.64
CA PHE A 207 -7.08 7.52 -24.79
C PHE A 207 -8.53 7.67 -25.29
N GLY A 208 -9.48 7.84 -24.36
CA GLY A 208 -10.90 8.03 -24.65
C GLY A 208 -11.73 6.74 -24.81
N GLU A 209 -11.09 5.56 -24.88
CA GLU A 209 -11.78 4.28 -25.00
C GLU A 209 -11.83 3.53 -23.67
N VAL A 210 -12.99 2.96 -23.32
CA VAL A 210 -13.12 2.14 -22.11
C VAL A 210 -12.42 0.80 -22.35
N ALA A 211 -11.28 0.61 -21.70
CA ALA A 211 -10.42 -0.56 -21.87
C ALA A 211 -10.63 -1.63 -20.78
N VAL A 212 -11.06 -1.23 -19.59
CA VAL A 212 -11.45 -2.14 -18.50
C VAL A 212 -12.74 -1.64 -17.91
N ASP A 213 -13.71 -2.56 -17.78
CA ASP A 213 -14.96 -2.27 -17.11
C ASP A 213 -15.33 -3.44 -16.18
N VAL A 214 -15.07 -3.25 -14.89
CA VAL A 214 -15.27 -4.26 -13.86
C VAL A 214 -16.43 -3.85 -12.96
N GLU A 215 -17.47 -4.69 -12.95
CA GLU A 215 -18.54 -4.64 -11.96
C GLU A 215 -18.19 -5.44 -10.70
N PRO A 216 -18.67 -5.02 -9.51
CA PRO A 216 -18.49 -5.75 -8.28
C PRO A 216 -19.31 -7.04 -8.31
N THR A 217 -18.72 -8.14 -7.83
CA THR A 217 -19.43 -9.43 -7.70
C THR A 217 -20.09 -9.60 -6.34
N ASP A 218 -19.60 -8.88 -5.34
CA ASP A 218 -20.10 -8.84 -3.96
C ASP A 218 -19.79 -7.46 -3.35
N PRO A 219 -20.70 -6.47 -3.48
CA PRO A 219 -20.54 -5.13 -2.90
C PRO A 219 -20.47 -5.11 -1.37
N ASN A 220 -20.94 -6.16 -0.70
CA ASN A 220 -20.95 -6.28 0.76
C ASN A 220 -19.76 -7.08 1.30
N TRP A 221 -18.85 -7.49 0.41
CA TRP A 221 -17.66 -8.22 0.78
C TRP A 221 -16.86 -7.44 1.82
N SER A 222 -16.38 -8.15 2.84
CA SER A 222 -15.65 -7.54 3.94
C SER A 222 -14.36 -8.29 4.23
N LYS A 223 -13.42 -7.52 4.76
CA LYS A 223 -12.11 -7.97 5.20
C LYS A 223 -11.70 -7.16 6.42
N TRP A 224 -10.55 -7.49 6.97
CA TRP A 224 -9.90 -6.65 7.97
C TRP A 224 -9.55 -5.29 7.37
N LYS A 225 -9.98 -4.23 8.05
CA LYS A 225 -9.81 -2.84 7.62
C LYS A 225 -8.62 -2.19 8.34
N PRO A 226 -8.00 -1.15 7.76
CA PRO A 226 -7.02 -0.34 8.48
C PRO A 226 -7.56 0.23 9.80
N SER A 227 -8.86 0.53 9.87
CA SER A 227 -9.56 1.03 11.05
C SER A 227 -9.84 -0.04 12.11
N ASP A 228 -9.67 -1.33 11.81
CA ASP A 228 -9.91 -2.38 12.79
C ASP A 228 -8.75 -2.45 13.81
N PRO A 229 -9.06 -2.60 15.12
CA PRO A 229 -8.05 -2.72 16.18
C PRO A 229 -7.00 -3.80 15.88
N THR A 230 -5.72 -3.45 15.83
CA THR A 230 -4.64 -4.43 15.60
C THR A 230 -4.55 -5.47 16.73
N SER A 231 -3.98 -6.65 16.45
CA SER A 231 -3.82 -7.69 17.47
C SER A 231 -2.46 -7.57 18.19
N PRO A 232 -2.39 -7.70 19.53
CA PRO A 232 -1.12 -7.79 20.24
C PRO A 232 -0.21 -8.90 19.71
N HIS A 233 -0.82 -10.01 19.28
CA HIS A 233 -0.13 -11.20 18.73
C HIS A 233 0.61 -10.91 17.41
N TRP A 234 0.41 -9.74 16.81
CA TRP A 234 1.08 -9.35 15.57
C TRP A 234 2.38 -8.56 15.78
N TYR A 235 2.69 -8.21 17.01
CA TYR A 235 3.86 -7.42 17.37
C TYR A 235 4.90 -8.29 18.04
N ASP A 236 6.16 -8.07 17.67
CA ASP A 236 7.31 -8.36 18.52
C ASP A 236 7.66 -7.10 19.34
N ALA A 237 8.62 -7.22 20.26
CA ALA A 237 9.01 -6.08 21.10
C ALA A 237 9.48 -4.87 20.28
N GLU A 238 10.25 -5.09 19.22
CA GLU A 238 10.80 -4.01 18.38
C GLU A 238 9.70 -3.26 17.62
N ARG A 239 8.71 -3.98 17.08
CA ARG A 239 7.55 -3.37 16.42
C ARG A 239 6.66 -2.63 17.41
N LEU A 240 6.50 -3.16 18.62
CA LEU A 240 5.74 -2.48 19.66
C LEU A 240 6.44 -1.18 20.09
N GLU A 241 7.78 -1.20 20.25
CA GLU A 241 8.59 0.00 20.52
C GLU A 241 8.39 1.06 19.42
N ARG A 242 8.41 0.67 18.14
CA ARG A 242 8.15 1.59 17.02
C ARG A 242 6.76 2.20 17.08
N LEU A 243 5.73 1.41 17.40
CA LEU A 243 4.37 1.92 17.56
C LEU A 243 4.27 2.89 18.74
N ILE A 244 4.87 2.56 19.88
CA ILE A 244 4.91 3.43 21.06
C ILE A 244 5.62 4.74 20.71
N ALA A 245 6.76 4.71 20.01
CA ALA A 245 7.48 5.90 19.57
C ALA A 245 6.60 6.79 18.68
N GLY A 246 5.86 6.20 17.74
CA GLY A 246 4.92 6.92 16.88
C GLY A 246 3.86 7.69 17.67
N TYR A 247 3.24 7.05 18.67
CA TYR A 247 2.29 7.72 19.54
C TYR A 247 2.91 8.81 20.40
N LEU A 248 4.11 8.58 20.96
CA LEU A 248 4.76 9.56 21.81
C LEU A 248 5.15 10.83 21.05
N ASN A 249 5.62 10.69 19.81
CA ASN A 249 5.91 11.85 18.95
C ASN A 249 4.62 12.63 18.63
N HIS A 250 3.59 11.94 18.15
CA HIS A 250 2.28 12.55 17.87
C HIS A 250 1.69 13.25 19.10
N ASP A 251 1.77 12.61 20.26
CA ASP A 251 1.22 13.13 21.51
C ASP A 251 2.02 14.35 22.01
N ALA A 252 3.34 14.37 21.81
CA ALA A 252 4.19 15.52 22.13
C ALA A 252 3.84 16.74 21.26
N ASP A 253 3.65 16.55 19.94
CA ASP A 253 3.26 17.62 19.02
C ASP A 253 1.87 18.18 19.36
N ALA A 254 0.96 17.32 19.83
CA ALA A 254 -0.37 17.71 20.31
C ALA A 254 -0.38 18.24 21.76
N GLY A 255 0.77 18.31 22.44
CA GLY A 255 0.88 18.77 23.83
C GLY A 255 0.13 17.88 24.84
N ARG A 256 -0.05 16.59 24.54
CA ARG A 256 -0.77 15.64 25.41
C ARG A 256 0.13 14.53 25.95
N ALA A 257 -0.28 13.95 27.08
CA ALA A 257 0.36 12.77 27.66
C ALA A 257 -0.64 11.62 27.77
N ARG A 258 -0.53 10.64 26.89
CA ARG A 258 -1.36 9.43 26.88
C ARG A 258 -0.95 8.45 27.97
N LEU A 259 -1.92 7.76 28.58
CA LEU A 259 -1.69 6.65 29.51
C LEU A 259 -1.44 5.32 28.78
N VAL A 260 -0.67 4.41 29.40
CA VAL A 260 -0.50 3.03 28.89
C VAL A 260 -1.87 2.35 28.74
N ARG A 261 -2.83 2.67 29.62
CA ARG A 261 -4.20 2.17 29.56
C ARG A 261 -4.92 2.53 28.26
N GLU A 262 -4.81 3.78 27.81
CA GLU A 262 -5.41 4.24 26.54
C GLU A 262 -4.80 3.49 25.36
N PHE A 263 -3.47 3.35 25.37
CA PHE A 263 -2.74 2.59 24.35
C PHE A 263 -3.18 1.12 24.28
N VAL A 264 -3.29 0.44 25.42
CA VAL A 264 -3.76 -0.97 25.48
C VAL A 264 -5.20 -1.11 24.98
N ALA A 265 -6.05 -0.10 25.18
CA ALA A 265 -7.46 -0.14 24.77
C ALA A 265 -7.65 -0.22 23.25
N GLU A 266 -6.67 0.21 22.46
CA GLU A 266 -6.70 0.21 20.99
C GLU A 266 -6.41 -1.18 20.39
N PHE A 267 -6.01 -2.15 21.21
CA PHE A 267 -5.73 -3.51 20.74
C PHE A 267 -6.97 -4.41 20.81
N ARG A 268 -7.10 -5.27 19.80
CA ARG A 268 -8.23 -6.20 19.70
C ARG A 268 -8.34 -7.08 20.93
N GLY A 269 -9.53 -7.06 21.52
CA GLY A 269 -9.86 -7.87 22.69
C GLY A 269 -9.36 -7.32 24.01
N LEU A 270 -8.82 -6.09 24.04
CA LEU A 270 -8.31 -5.40 25.23
C LEU A 270 -8.99 -4.04 25.52
N SER A 271 -10.05 -3.68 24.80
CA SER A 271 -10.84 -2.46 25.06
C SER A 271 -11.66 -2.50 26.37
N GLY A 272 -11.91 -3.69 26.92
CA GLY A 272 -12.67 -3.86 28.16
C GLY A 272 -11.87 -3.49 29.41
N THR A 273 -12.45 -2.65 30.28
CA THR A 273 -11.79 -2.12 31.49
C THR A 273 -11.27 -3.18 32.45
N ALA A 274 -11.99 -4.29 32.61
CA ALA A 274 -11.55 -5.41 33.43
C ALA A 274 -10.25 -6.04 32.89
N LYS A 275 -10.16 -6.25 31.57
CA LYS A 275 -8.95 -6.80 30.94
C LYS A 275 -7.78 -5.83 30.99
N GLN A 276 -8.03 -4.54 30.73
CA GLN A 276 -7.01 -3.50 30.88
C GLN A 276 -6.43 -3.52 32.29
N LYS A 277 -7.30 -3.60 33.31
CA LYS A 277 -6.85 -3.67 34.71
C LYS A 277 -5.92 -4.86 34.93
N VAL A 278 -6.30 -6.07 34.52
CA VAL A 278 -5.44 -7.26 34.71
C VAL A 278 -4.09 -7.10 34.00
N VAL A 279 -4.08 -6.62 32.74
CA VAL A 279 -2.84 -6.39 31.97
C VAL A 279 -1.92 -5.38 32.67
N LEU A 280 -2.48 -4.29 33.15
CA LEU A 280 -1.71 -3.20 33.73
C LEU A 280 -1.28 -3.47 35.18
N ASP A 281 -2.08 -4.19 35.96
CA ASP A 281 -1.73 -4.61 37.32
C ASP A 281 -0.56 -5.62 37.29
N ALA A 282 -0.57 -6.55 36.32
CA ALA A 282 0.51 -7.53 36.12
C ALA A 282 1.87 -6.88 35.75
N THR A 283 1.84 -5.66 35.21
CA THR A 283 3.03 -4.95 34.71
C THR A 283 3.39 -3.73 35.58
N GLY A 284 2.58 -3.40 36.59
CA GLY A 284 2.76 -2.20 37.41
C GLY A 284 2.50 -0.88 36.66
N LEU A 285 1.76 -0.91 35.54
CA LEU A 285 1.56 0.23 34.63
C LEU A 285 0.17 0.88 34.70
N ALA A 286 -0.66 0.53 35.69
CA ALA A 286 -2.08 0.94 35.79
C ALA A 286 -2.35 2.45 35.73
N ARG A 287 -1.37 3.28 36.13
CA ARG A 287 -1.44 4.75 36.08
C ARG A 287 -0.22 5.37 35.39
N ALA A 288 0.57 4.55 34.72
CA ALA A 288 1.78 5.03 34.06
C ALA A 288 1.40 5.81 32.79
N PRO A 289 2.02 6.97 32.53
CA PRO A 289 2.01 7.55 31.20
C PRO A 289 2.75 6.60 30.24
N LEU A 290 2.43 6.66 28.95
CA LEU A 290 3.09 5.84 27.93
C LEU A 290 4.60 6.10 27.89
N SER A 291 5.03 7.35 28.19
CA SER A 291 6.44 7.72 28.36
C SER A 291 7.14 7.01 29.52
N GLY A 292 6.41 6.39 30.45
CA GLY A 292 6.97 5.55 31.51
C GLY A 292 7.60 4.24 31.03
N LEU A 293 7.46 3.92 29.73
CA LEU A 293 8.14 2.83 29.03
C LEU A 293 9.51 3.26 28.45
N ILE A 294 9.89 4.53 28.58
CA ILE A 294 11.20 5.06 28.15
C ILE A 294 12.19 5.02 29.31
N ASN A 295 13.45 4.72 29.00
CA ASN A 295 14.60 4.86 29.88
C ASN A 295 15.71 5.64 29.16
N GLY A 296 15.94 6.89 29.56
CA GLY A 296 16.88 7.79 28.90
C GLY A 296 16.48 8.07 27.45
N ASN A 297 17.39 7.82 26.51
CA ASN A 297 17.15 8.02 25.06
C ASN A 297 16.62 6.75 24.35
N GLY A 298 16.14 5.75 25.09
CA GLY A 298 15.66 4.49 24.53
C GLY A 298 14.50 3.89 25.31
N PHE A 299 14.09 2.68 24.93
CA PHE A 299 13.01 1.95 25.59
C PHE A 299 13.52 1.11 26.77
N ASP A 300 12.71 1.05 27.84
CA ASP A 300 12.82 0.00 28.83
C ASP A 300 12.28 -1.30 28.23
N ARG A 301 13.14 -2.00 27.49
CA ARG A 301 12.78 -3.22 26.75
C ARG A 301 12.21 -4.32 27.65
N GLY A 302 12.61 -4.35 28.92
CA GLY A 302 12.04 -5.27 29.92
C GLY A 302 10.56 -4.98 30.16
N LYS A 303 10.20 -3.71 30.40
CA LYS A 303 8.80 -3.29 30.56
C LYS A 303 7.99 -3.48 29.29
N VAL A 304 8.53 -3.14 28.12
CA VAL A 304 7.83 -3.32 26.84
C VAL A 304 7.54 -4.80 26.57
N THR A 305 8.53 -5.67 26.80
CA THR A 305 8.35 -7.13 26.64
C THR A 305 7.33 -7.69 27.64
N ALA A 306 7.38 -7.25 28.91
CA ALA A 306 6.42 -7.66 29.93
C ALA A 306 4.99 -7.20 29.59
N LEU A 307 4.84 -5.95 29.10
CA LEU A 307 3.56 -5.43 28.63
C LEU A 307 3.01 -6.25 27.47
N LEU A 308 3.82 -6.52 26.46
CA LEU A 308 3.42 -7.34 25.30
C LEU A 308 3.01 -8.76 25.72
N ALA A 309 3.79 -9.41 26.59
CA ALA A 309 3.49 -10.74 27.10
C ALA A 309 2.16 -10.76 27.87
N SER A 310 1.90 -9.76 28.72
CA SER A 310 0.64 -9.64 29.44
C SER A 310 -0.55 -9.37 28.50
N MET A 311 -0.36 -8.55 27.47
CA MET A 311 -1.36 -8.34 26.42
C MET A 311 -1.67 -9.62 25.66
N TRP A 312 -0.66 -10.47 25.40
CA TRP A 312 -0.87 -11.79 24.77
C TRP A 312 -1.70 -12.71 25.65
N GLU A 313 -1.36 -12.83 26.93
CA GLU A 313 -2.03 -13.71 27.90
C GLU A 313 -3.53 -13.39 28.06
N HIS A 314 -3.90 -12.12 28.00
CA HIS A 314 -5.27 -11.65 28.23
C HIS A 314 -6.06 -11.33 26.95
N SER A 315 -5.48 -11.58 25.78
CA SER A 315 -6.13 -11.49 24.47
C SER A 315 -6.13 -12.83 23.74
N LYS A 316 -6.79 -12.91 22.58
CA LYS A 316 -6.84 -14.14 21.77
C LYS A 316 -6.20 -13.87 20.40
N PRO A 317 -5.44 -14.83 19.84
CA PRO A 317 -4.98 -14.76 18.46
C PRO A 317 -6.14 -14.57 17.48
N VAL A 318 -5.88 -13.84 16.39
CA VAL A 318 -6.86 -13.61 15.33
C VAL A 318 -6.95 -14.84 14.45
N LYS A 319 -8.16 -15.37 14.27
CA LYS A 319 -8.40 -16.50 13.35
C LYS A 319 -8.16 -16.04 11.91
N PRO A 320 -7.46 -16.81 11.05
CA PRO A 320 -7.13 -16.39 9.69
C PRO A 320 -8.33 -15.94 8.86
N LYS A 321 -9.48 -16.61 8.97
CA LYS A 321 -10.70 -16.23 8.26
C LYS A 321 -11.17 -14.78 8.50
N LEU A 322 -10.76 -14.15 9.61
CA LEU A 322 -11.10 -12.76 9.92
C LEU A 322 -10.27 -11.75 9.13
N LEU A 323 -9.19 -12.18 8.48
CA LEU A 323 -8.41 -11.30 7.63
C LEU A 323 -9.21 -10.88 6.38
N GLY A 324 -10.06 -11.75 5.85
CA GLY A 324 -10.83 -11.55 4.63
C GLY A 324 -10.47 -12.59 3.57
N ILE A 325 -11.48 -13.26 3.01
CA ILE A 325 -11.32 -14.32 2.00
C ILE A 325 -11.97 -13.80 0.72
N ILE A 326 -11.27 -13.78 -0.41
CA ILE A 326 -11.83 -13.39 -1.72
C ILE A 326 -12.96 -14.36 -2.09
N GLY A 327 -12.67 -15.66 -2.02
CA GLY A 327 -13.68 -16.71 -2.08
C GLY A 327 -13.95 -17.28 -3.47
N ARG A 328 -14.38 -18.54 -3.46
CA ARG A 328 -14.64 -19.34 -4.67
C ARG A 328 -15.69 -18.71 -5.59
N GLU A 329 -16.79 -18.22 -5.03
CA GLU A 329 -17.89 -17.63 -5.83
C GLU A 329 -17.44 -16.41 -6.65
N HIS A 330 -16.59 -15.55 -6.08
CA HIS A 330 -15.99 -14.44 -6.80
C HIS A 330 -15.16 -14.94 -7.98
N PHE A 331 -14.28 -15.90 -7.75
CA PHE A 331 -13.45 -16.47 -8.80
C PHE A 331 -14.28 -17.16 -9.88
N GLU A 332 -15.29 -17.95 -9.52
CA GLU A 332 -16.18 -18.58 -10.51
C GLU A 332 -16.81 -17.54 -11.45
N LYS A 333 -17.31 -16.43 -10.93
CA LYS A 333 -17.84 -15.31 -11.74
C LYS A 333 -16.78 -14.70 -12.65
N LYS A 334 -15.56 -14.49 -12.15
CA LYS A 334 -14.45 -13.90 -12.94
C LYS A 334 -13.92 -14.84 -14.01
N PHE A 335 -13.72 -16.11 -13.70
CA PHE A 335 -13.30 -17.13 -14.66
C PHE A 335 -14.36 -17.33 -15.74
N THR A 336 -15.64 -17.38 -15.37
CA THR A 336 -16.75 -17.45 -16.35
C THR A 336 -16.72 -16.24 -17.29
N ALA A 337 -16.61 -15.03 -16.75
CA ALA A 337 -16.54 -13.80 -17.55
C ALA A 337 -15.29 -13.73 -18.44
N ALA A 338 -14.21 -14.41 -18.07
CA ALA A 338 -12.98 -14.49 -18.84
C ALA A 338 -12.97 -15.61 -19.90
N GLY A 339 -14.09 -16.32 -20.09
CA GLY A 339 -14.20 -17.40 -21.08
C GLY A 339 -13.55 -18.72 -20.64
N CYS A 340 -13.48 -18.97 -19.33
CA CYS A 340 -12.96 -20.23 -18.80
C CYS A 340 -13.90 -21.40 -19.13
N GLU A 341 -13.31 -22.53 -19.53
CA GLU A 341 -14.01 -23.81 -19.51
C GLU A 341 -14.14 -24.25 -18.05
N MET A 342 -15.32 -24.06 -17.46
CA MET A 342 -15.51 -24.21 -16.01
C MET A 342 -15.33 -25.65 -15.50
N GLU A 343 -15.30 -26.66 -16.36
CA GLU A 343 -14.88 -28.03 -15.99
C GLU A 343 -13.40 -28.10 -15.58
N SER A 344 -12.56 -27.20 -16.13
CA SER A 344 -11.15 -27.07 -15.79
C SER A 344 -10.89 -26.17 -14.57
N PHE A 345 -11.91 -25.48 -14.07
CA PHE A 345 -11.76 -24.53 -12.98
C PHE A 345 -11.52 -25.24 -11.65
N ASP A 346 -10.45 -24.86 -10.97
CA ASP A 346 -10.21 -25.26 -9.58
C ASP A 346 -9.82 -24.05 -8.73
N HIS A 347 -10.20 -24.12 -7.46
CA HIS A 347 -9.91 -23.11 -6.46
C HIS A 347 -9.56 -23.78 -5.13
N LYS A 348 -8.40 -23.40 -4.61
CA LYS A 348 -7.89 -23.86 -3.31
C LYS A 348 -7.55 -22.67 -2.42
N LYS A 349 -8.04 -22.74 -1.18
CA LYS A 349 -7.68 -21.81 -0.09
C LYS A 349 -6.99 -22.56 1.04
N VAL A 350 -5.93 -21.99 1.56
CA VAL A 350 -5.20 -22.48 2.74
C VAL A 350 -5.20 -21.37 3.78
N LEU A 351 -5.52 -21.73 5.02
CA LEU A 351 -5.61 -20.83 6.16
C LEU A 351 -4.79 -21.42 7.29
N ASP A 352 -3.81 -20.69 7.78
CA ASP A 352 -2.96 -21.16 8.87
C ASP A 352 -2.42 -20.00 9.72
N THR A 353 -1.63 -20.31 10.74
CA THR A 353 -1.00 -19.36 11.64
C THR A 353 0.43 -19.76 11.96
N THR A 354 1.36 -18.84 11.78
CA THR A 354 2.79 -19.03 12.08
C THR A 354 3.22 -17.99 13.11
N ASP A 355 3.77 -18.42 14.25
CA ASP A 355 4.17 -17.53 15.35
C ASP A 355 3.08 -16.54 15.79
N GLY A 356 1.82 -16.99 15.83
CA GLY A 356 0.67 -16.14 16.18
C GLY A 356 0.20 -15.20 15.06
N ILE A 357 0.88 -15.18 13.91
CA ILE A 357 0.50 -14.41 12.74
C ILE A 357 -0.39 -15.25 11.82
N PRO A 358 -1.68 -14.90 11.66
CA PRO A 358 -2.54 -15.57 10.72
C PRO A 358 -2.17 -15.21 9.28
N TRP A 359 -2.35 -16.16 8.36
CA TRP A 359 -2.23 -15.91 6.94
C TRP A 359 -3.24 -16.73 6.13
N ILE A 360 -3.57 -16.24 4.94
CA ILE A 360 -4.41 -16.92 3.95
C ILE A 360 -3.64 -16.95 2.64
N VAL A 361 -3.67 -18.09 1.95
CA VAL A 361 -3.28 -18.19 0.54
C VAL A 361 -4.48 -18.71 -0.25
N GLU A 362 -4.88 -17.96 -1.27
CA GLU A 362 -5.92 -18.36 -2.23
C GLU A 362 -5.30 -18.53 -3.62
N THR A 363 -5.63 -19.65 -4.24
CA THR A 363 -5.20 -19.99 -5.61
C THR A 363 -6.41 -20.39 -6.44
N ALA A 364 -6.45 -19.93 -7.67
CA ALA A 364 -7.44 -20.37 -8.65
C ALA A 364 -6.77 -20.61 -10.01
N PHE A 365 -7.27 -21.60 -10.74
CA PHE A 365 -6.77 -22.00 -12.05
C PHE A 365 -7.94 -22.30 -12.97
N GLY A 366 -7.76 -22.06 -14.26
CA GLY A 366 -8.72 -22.44 -15.28
C GLY A 366 -8.16 -22.29 -16.69
N TRP A 367 -8.57 -23.18 -17.59
CA TRP A 367 -8.26 -23.14 -19.01
C TRP A 367 -9.25 -22.23 -19.74
N CYS A 368 -8.74 -21.31 -20.54
CA CYS A 368 -9.51 -20.30 -21.27
C CYS A 368 -9.11 -20.37 -22.76
N PRO A 369 -9.81 -21.17 -23.59
CA PRO A 369 -9.37 -21.51 -24.95
C PRO A 369 -9.07 -20.32 -25.86
N ASP A 370 -9.78 -19.21 -25.67
CA ASP A 370 -9.62 -17.99 -26.47
C ASP A 370 -8.47 -17.08 -25.97
N ALA A 371 -7.86 -17.38 -24.83
CA ALA A 371 -6.76 -16.61 -24.28
C ALA A 371 -5.48 -16.85 -25.10
N LYS A 372 -4.88 -15.78 -25.63
CA LYS A 372 -3.65 -15.87 -26.45
C LYS A 372 -2.39 -16.18 -25.64
N ARG A 373 -2.43 -15.99 -24.33
CA ARG A 373 -1.31 -16.14 -23.40
C ARG A 373 -1.83 -16.34 -21.99
N ARG A 374 -0.94 -16.77 -21.10
CA ARG A 374 -1.27 -16.96 -19.69
C ARG A 374 -1.58 -15.62 -19.04
N VAL A 375 -2.71 -15.55 -18.34
CA VAL A 375 -3.02 -14.43 -17.46
C VAL A 375 -2.61 -14.80 -16.05
N LEU A 376 -1.59 -14.13 -15.53
CA LEU A 376 -1.15 -14.30 -14.15
C LEU A 376 -1.64 -13.13 -13.30
N VAL A 377 -2.52 -13.43 -12.35
CA VAL A 377 -3.02 -12.49 -11.35
C VAL A 377 -2.35 -12.81 -10.03
N THR A 378 -1.48 -11.92 -9.57
CA THR A 378 -0.80 -12.09 -8.28
C THR A 378 -1.00 -10.87 -7.41
N GLY A 379 -1.22 -11.09 -6.12
CA GLY A 379 -1.42 -9.99 -5.20
C GLY A 379 -1.18 -10.36 -3.75
N VAL A 380 -0.91 -9.33 -2.95
CA VAL A 380 -0.73 -9.45 -1.51
C VAL A 380 -1.60 -8.41 -0.83
N ASN A 381 -2.36 -8.82 0.19
CA ASN A 381 -3.32 -7.95 0.89
C ASN A 381 -4.20 -7.17 -0.10
N TRP A 382 -4.72 -7.88 -1.12
CA TRP A 382 -5.65 -7.37 -2.15
C TRP A 382 -5.12 -6.24 -3.04
N SER A 383 -3.82 -5.98 -2.97
CA SER A 383 -3.08 -5.13 -3.91
C SER A 383 -2.35 -6.03 -4.93
N PRO A 384 -2.54 -5.82 -6.24
CA PRO A 384 -1.80 -6.54 -7.26
C PRO A 384 -0.32 -6.15 -7.28
N GLY A 385 0.54 -7.11 -7.62
CA GLY A 385 1.95 -6.83 -7.86
C GLY A 385 2.16 -6.16 -9.23
N ILE A 386 3.00 -5.11 -9.29
CA ILE A 386 3.49 -4.57 -10.59
C ILE A 386 4.31 -5.64 -11.32
N ILE A 387 5.06 -6.41 -10.53
CA ILE A 387 5.73 -7.63 -10.96
C ILE A 387 5.29 -8.76 -10.04
N ASN A 388 5.39 -10.01 -10.51
CA ASN A 388 5.07 -11.18 -9.71
C ASN A 388 5.89 -11.16 -8.39
N PRO A 389 5.22 -11.04 -7.21
CA PRO A 389 5.89 -10.97 -5.92
C PRO A 389 6.29 -12.36 -5.39
N PHE A 390 5.86 -13.45 -6.02
CA PHE A 390 6.12 -14.82 -5.59
C PHE A 390 7.36 -15.41 -6.28
N ARG A 391 8.50 -14.73 -6.12
CA ARG A 391 9.77 -15.09 -6.76
C ARG A 391 10.61 -16.06 -5.95
N GLU A 392 10.39 -16.11 -4.64
CA GLU A 392 11.13 -16.96 -3.71
C GLU A 392 10.14 -17.70 -2.80
N LEU A 393 9.72 -18.89 -3.22
CA LEU A 393 8.80 -19.74 -2.47
C LEU A 393 9.56 -20.87 -1.76
N GLY A 394 9.36 -20.96 -0.44
CA GLY A 394 9.92 -21.99 0.42
C GLY A 394 11.42 -21.87 0.66
N ARG A 395 11.97 -22.76 1.50
CA ARG A 395 13.34 -22.71 2.01
C ARG A 395 14.45 -22.72 0.94
N PHE A 396 14.17 -23.27 -0.24
CA PHE A 396 15.13 -23.38 -1.35
C PHE A 396 14.83 -22.39 -2.51
N GLY A 397 13.89 -21.46 -2.32
CA GLY A 397 13.73 -20.28 -3.16
C GLY A 397 13.23 -20.52 -4.59
N LYS A 398 12.23 -21.39 -4.78
CA LYS A 398 11.67 -21.64 -6.12
C LYS A 398 10.68 -20.55 -6.51
N SER A 399 10.77 -19.99 -7.71
CA SER A 399 9.77 -19.00 -8.18
C SER A 399 8.45 -19.64 -8.60
N LEU A 400 7.35 -18.90 -8.48
CA LEU A 400 6.05 -19.32 -9.01
C LEU A 400 6.14 -19.62 -10.51
N ASP A 401 6.87 -18.82 -11.28
CA ASP A 401 7.08 -19.07 -12.70
C ASP A 401 7.73 -20.43 -12.96
N THR A 402 8.71 -20.82 -12.15
CA THR A 402 9.33 -22.16 -12.23
C THR A 402 8.32 -23.26 -11.89
N VAL A 403 7.48 -23.05 -10.87
CA VAL A 403 6.41 -24.01 -10.51
C VAL A 403 5.43 -24.18 -11.68
N LEU A 404 4.96 -23.07 -12.28
CA LEU A 404 4.00 -23.08 -13.37
C LEU A 404 4.59 -23.72 -14.64
N SER A 405 5.83 -23.41 -14.99
CA SER A 405 6.51 -24.06 -16.13
C SER A 405 6.62 -25.58 -15.97
N GLN A 406 6.90 -26.07 -14.75
CA GLN A 406 6.94 -27.51 -14.48
C GLN A 406 5.56 -28.18 -14.58
N GLN A 407 4.49 -27.41 -14.32
CA GLN A 407 3.11 -27.86 -14.52
C GLN A 407 2.60 -27.61 -15.96
N ARG A 408 3.49 -27.26 -16.90
CA ARG A 408 3.15 -26.94 -18.30
C ARG A 408 2.17 -25.76 -18.45
N ALA A 409 2.14 -24.85 -17.48
CA ALA A 409 1.39 -23.60 -17.53
C ALA A 409 2.35 -22.44 -17.86
N ASN A 410 3.04 -22.52 -19.00
CA ASN A 410 4.00 -21.51 -19.46
C ASN A 410 3.30 -20.21 -19.90
N ALA A 411 4.08 -19.17 -20.20
CA ALA A 411 3.55 -17.85 -20.58
C ALA A 411 2.67 -17.88 -21.86
N ALA A 412 2.90 -18.81 -22.78
CA ALA A 412 2.12 -18.94 -24.01
C ALA A 412 0.80 -19.72 -23.83
N GLU A 413 0.58 -20.33 -22.66
CA GLU A 413 -0.55 -21.23 -22.48
C GLU A 413 -1.85 -20.45 -22.24
N PRO A 414 -2.98 -20.91 -22.81
CA PRO A 414 -4.30 -20.28 -22.70
C PRO A 414 -4.94 -20.54 -21.32
N VAL A 415 -4.28 -20.13 -20.24
CA VAL A 415 -4.72 -20.39 -18.85
C VAL A 415 -4.72 -19.12 -18.02
N ILE A 416 -5.62 -19.06 -17.05
CA ILE A 416 -5.63 -18.02 -16.02
C ILE A 416 -5.17 -18.65 -14.71
N VAL A 417 -4.24 -17.99 -14.04
CA VAL A 417 -3.73 -18.39 -12.74
C VAL A 417 -3.84 -17.21 -11.78
N VAL A 418 -4.53 -17.42 -10.67
CA VAL A 418 -4.61 -16.47 -9.56
C VAL A 418 -3.82 -17.03 -8.37
N LEU A 419 -2.95 -16.22 -7.78
CA LEU A 419 -2.33 -16.48 -6.48
C LEU A 419 -2.37 -15.21 -5.62
N HIS A 420 -3.07 -15.30 -4.51
CA HIS A 420 -3.21 -14.21 -3.55
C HIS A 420 -2.78 -14.65 -2.16
N MET A 421 -2.07 -13.78 -1.47
CA MET A 421 -1.69 -13.96 -0.06
C MET A 421 -2.23 -12.82 0.79
N THR A 422 -2.80 -13.15 1.94
CA THR A 422 -3.18 -12.19 2.97
C THR A 422 -2.40 -12.46 4.24
N CYS A 423 -1.72 -11.44 4.76
CA CYS A 423 -0.98 -11.54 6.02
C CYS A 423 -0.82 -10.15 6.67
N PRO A 424 -1.02 -10.01 7.99
CA PRO A 424 -0.74 -8.76 8.70
C PRO A 424 0.74 -8.38 8.66
N ARG A 425 1.63 -9.38 8.61
CA ARG A 425 3.08 -9.20 8.58
C ARG A 425 3.65 -9.81 7.31
N VAL A 426 3.71 -9.02 6.25
CA VAL A 426 4.38 -9.41 5.01
C VAL A 426 5.82 -8.91 5.06
N GLU A 427 6.77 -9.82 4.86
CA GLU A 427 8.16 -9.49 4.64
C GLU A 427 8.42 -9.42 3.13
N TYR A 428 9.02 -8.34 2.68
CA TYR A 428 9.45 -8.17 1.30
C TYR A 428 10.97 -8.04 1.25
N THR A 429 11.58 -8.50 0.16
CA THR A 429 13.04 -8.37 -0.06
C THR A 429 13.47 -6.93 -0.38
N ASP A 430 12.53 -6.07 -0.78
CA ASP A 430 12.78 -4.70 -1.24
C ASP A 430 11.58 -3.78 -0.99
N ARG A 431 11.78 -2.45 -1.14
CA ARG A 431 10.74 -1.43 -0.92
C ARG A 431 9.62 -1.45 -1.95
N GLY A 432 9.91 -1.86 -3.19
CA GLY A 432 8.93 -1.99 -4.27
C GLY A 432 8.07 -3.23 -4.19
N LYS A 433 8.21 -4.01 -3.10
CA LYS A 433 7.43 -5.22 -2.83
C LYS A 433 7.58 -6.25 -3.96
N SER A 434 8.77 -6.28 -4.57
CA SER A 434 9.09 -7.04 -5.78
C SER A 434 9.17 -8.54 -5.53
N ALA A 435 9.48 -8.95 -4.29
CA ALA A 435 9.37 -10.34 -3.85
C ALA A 435 8.99 -10.44 -2.36
N VAL A 436 8.03 -11.31 -2.05
CA VAL A 436 7.64 -11.71 -0.70
C VAL A 436 8.58 -12.78 -0.19
N VAL A 437 8.98 -12.66 1.07
CA VAL A 437 9.70 -13.71 1.79
C VAL A 437 8.68 -14.66 2.40
N VAL A 438 8.55 -15.85 1.81
CA VAL A 438 7.69 -16.93 2.35
C VAL A 438 8.58 -17.89 3.14
N ARG A 439 8.66 -17.69 4.46
CA ARG A 439 9.37 -18.62 5.36
C ARG A 439 8.51 -19.87 5.56
N SER A 440 9.08 -21.04 5.25
CA SER A 440 8.46 -22.36 5.45
C SER A 440 8.50 -22.80 6.90
#